data_AF-A0A5C6DIC3-F1
#
_entry.id   AF-A0A5C6DIC3-F1
#
_cell.length_a   1.000
_cell.length_b   1.000
_cell.length_c   1.000
_cell.angle_alpha   90.00
_cell.angle_beta   90.00
_cell.angle_gamma   90.00
#
_symmetry.space_group_name_H-M   'P 1'
#
loop_
_entity.id
_entity.type
_entity.pdbx_description
1 polymer ?
#
loop_
_entity_poly.entity_id
_entity_poly.type
_entity_poly.pdbx_seq_one_letter_code
_entity_poly.pdbx_strand_id
1 'polypeptide(L)' 'MGLFKINPKGSVEHDLKRIDRQYISKILHAIENLATNPFPVQSKKLKDSESCYRLRVCDSRVI' A
#
# COMPACT_ATOMS: atom_id res chain seq x y z
N MET A 1 1.11 19.23 9.05
CA MET A 1 0.93 17.79 8.75
C MET A 1 0.35 17.70 7.35
N GLY A 2 1.08 17.12 6.40
CA GLY A 2 0.58 16.95 5.04
C GLY A 2 -0.28 15.69 4.97
N LEU A 3 -1.50 15.78 4.42
CA LEU A 3 -2.26 14.61 4.01
C LEU A 3 -1.89 14.30 2.57
N PHE A 4 -1.42 13.08 2.31
CA PHE A 4 -1.16 12.62 0.96
C PHE A 4 -2.46 12.05 0.37
N LYS A 5 -2.79 12.46 -0.87
CA LYS A 5 -3.92 11.91 -1.62
C LYS A 5 -3.54 10.56 -2.20
N ILE A 6 -4.27 9.52 -1.82
CA ILE A 6 -4.05 8.16 -2.29
C ILE A 6 -4.97 7.92 -3.49
N ASN A 7 -4.38 7.58 -4.64
CA ASN A 7 -5.11 7.18 -5.83
C ASN A 7 -4.78 5.71 -6.13
N PRO A 8 -5.63 4.74 -5.74
CA PRO A 8 -5.44 3.36 -6.13
C PRO A 8 -5.58 3.22 -7.65
N LYS A 9 -4.73 2.39 -8.25
CA LYS A 9 -4.87 2.01 -9.66
C LYS A 9 -6.07 1.07 -9.80
N GLY A 10 -6.82 1.12 -10.91
CA GLY A 10 -7.99 0.24 -11.11
C GLY A 10 -7.68 -1.26 -11.03
N SER A 11 -6.43 -1.66 -11.25
CA SER A 11 -5.99 -3.05 -11.01
C SER A 11 -6.11 -3.48 -9.55
N VAL A 12 -5.94 -2.55 -8.61
CA VAL A 12 -6.02 -2.80 -7.16
C VAL A 12 -7.40 -3.34 -6.77
N GLU A 13 -8.47 -2.89 -7.41
CA GLU A 13 -9.83 -3.39 -7.13
C GLU A 13 -9.97 -4.88 -7.50
N HIS A 14 -9.35 -5.30 -8.60
CA HIS A 14 -9.33 -6.70 -9.02
C HIS A 14 -8.48 -7.56 -8.08
N ASP A 15 -7.33 -7.05 -7.64
CA ASP A 15 -6.48 -7.73 -6.67
C ASP A 15 -7.15 -7.84 -5.30
N LEU A 16 -7.79 -6.77 -4.81
CA LEU A 16 -8.53 -6.78 -3.55
C LEU A 16 -9.69 -7.79 -3.55
N LYS A 17 -10.38 -7.98 -4.68
CA LYS A 17 -11.43 -9.00 -4.82
C LYS A 17 -10.91 -10.44 -4.67
N ARG A 18 -9.63 -10.68 -4.96
CA ARG A 18 -8.99 -12.01 -4.84
C ARG A 18 -8.43 -12.27 -3.45
N ILE A 19 -8.31 -11.22 -2.62
CA ILE A 19 -7.74 -11.27 -1.28
C ILE A 19 -8.86 -11.51 -0.27
N ASP A 20 -8.63 -12.33 0.77
CA ASP A 20 -9.61 -12.50 1.84
C ASP A 20 -9.90 -11.18 2.55
N ARG A 21 -11.16 -10.98 2.95
CA ARG A 21 -11.64 -9.78 3.65
C ARG A 21 -10.81 -9.42 4.88
N GLN A 22 -10.25 -10.42 5.57
CA GLN A 22 -9.36 -10.22 6.73
C GLN A 22 -8.08 -9.43 6.38
N TYR A 23 -7.56 -9.59 5.17
CA TYR A 23 -6.40 -8.86 4.69
C TYR A 23 -6.79 -7.54 4.03
N ILE A 24 -7.98 -7.45 3.42
CA ILE A 24 -8.50 -6.19 2.87
C ILE A 24 -8.52 -5.11 3.96
N SER A 25 -9.04 -5.42 5.15
CA SER A 25 -9.07 -4.46 6.26
C SER A 25 -7.66 -4.02 6.69
N LYS A 26 -6.69 -4.95 6.75
CA LYS A 26 -5.29 -4.62 7.06
C LYS A 26 -4.63 -3.75 5.98
N ILE A 27 -4.92 -4.03 4.71
CA ILE A 27 -4.41 -3.26 3.57
C ILE A 27 -4.98 -1.85 3.58
N LEU A 28 -6.30 -1.71 3.78
CA LEU A 28 -6.95 -0.40 3.89
C LEU A 28 -6.35 0.42 5.03
N HIS A 29 -6.19 -0.18 6.21
CA HIS A 29 -5.57 0.50 7.35
C HIS A 29 -4.11 0.89 7.07
N ALA A 30 -3.34 0.03 6.38
CA ALA A 30 -1.97 0.36 5.97
C ALA A 30 -1.95 1.50 4.95
N ILE A 31 -2.90 1.53 4.02
CA ILE A 31 -3.08 2.60 3.03
C ILE A 31 -3.43 3.91 3.73
N GLU A 32 -4.39 3.92 4.65
CA GLU A 32 -4.73 5.12 5.44
C GLU A 32 -3.52 5.64 6.23
N ASN A 33 -2.72 4.74 6.80
CA ASN A 33 -1.47 5.11 7.45
C ASN A 33 -0.42 5.69 6.48
N LEU A 34 -0.42 5.33 5.20
CA LEU A 34 0.45 5.97 4.21
C LEU A 34 0.08 7.44 3.97
N ALA A 35 -1.20 7.81 4.16
CA ALA A 35 -1.65 9.20 3.99
C ALA A 35 -1.03 10.15 5.02
N THR A 36 -0.71 9.63 6.21
CA THR A 36 -0.12 10.39 7.33
C THR A 36 1.38 10.11 7.49
N ASN A 37 1.83 8.90 7.15
CA ASN A 37 3.22 8.47 7.18
C ASN A 37 3.62 7.82 5.84
N PRO A 38 4.11 8.61 4.86
CA PRO A 38 4.35 8.15 3.49
C PRO A 38 5.45 7.08 3.38
N PHE A 39 6.37 7.02 4.35
CA PHE A 39 7.52 6.10 4.34
C PHE A 39 7.62 5.32 5.65
N PRO A 40 6.71 4.36 5.89
CA PRO A 40 6.81 3.50 7.07
C PRO A 40 8.06 2.62 6.97
N VAL A 41 8.59 2.17 8.11
CA VAL A 41 9.82 1.34 8.21
C VAL A 41 9.77 0.06 7.37
N GLN A 42 8.56 -0.42 7.09
CA GLN A 42 8.30 -1.63 6.30
C GLN A 42 8.32 -1.38 4.78
N SER A 43 8.45 -0.11 4.36
CA SER A 43 8.58 0.28 2.97
C SER A 43 10.03 0.12 2.50
N LYS A 44 10.22 -0.48 1.33
CA LYS A 44 11.52 -0.52 0.65
C LYS A 44 11.36 0.07 -0.74
N LYS A 45 12.21 1.04 -1.08
CA LYS A 45 12.31 1.57 -2.44
C LYS A 45 12.73 0.44 -3.39
N LEU A 46 12.06 0.35 -4.54
CA LEU A 46 12.47 -0.57 -5.60
C LEU A 46 13.71 -0.02 -6.30
N LYS A 47 14.72 -0.86 -6.52
CA LYS A 47 16.02 -0.44 -7.09
C LYS A 47 15.88 0.16 -8.49
N ASP A 48 14.95 -0.35 -9.28
CA ASP A 48 14.78 0.01 -10.70
C ASP A 48 13.63 1.01 -10.94
N SER A 49 13.21 1.75 -9.90
CA SER A 49 12.14 2.74 -10.04
C SER A 49 12.42 3.99 -9.21
N GLU A 50 12.36 5.15 -9.88
CA GLU A 50 12.60 6.47 -9.29
C GLU A 50 11.69 6.75 -8.08
N SER A 51 10.41 6.31 -8.15
CA SER A 51 9.36 6.68 -7.20
C SER A 51 8.48 5.52 -6.72
N CYS A 52 8.88 4.26 -6.92
CA CYS A 52 8.09 3.10 -6.48
C CYS A 52 8.61 2.53 -5.16
N TYR A 53 7.67 2.29 -4.23
CA TYR A 53 7.96 1.77 -2.90
C TYR A 53 7.15 0.51 -2.68
N ARG A 54 7.82 -0.55 -2.24
CA ARG A 54 7.14 -1.79 -1.84
C ARG A 54 6.86 -1.75 -0.35
N LEU A 55 5.58 -1.81 0.02
CA LEU A 55 5.14 -2.02 1.39
C LEU A 55 4.76 -3.48 1.59
N ARG A 56 5.32 -4.14 2.61
CA ARG A 56 4.90 -5.49 3.00
C ARG A 56 3.77 -5.37 4.02
N VAL A 57 2.60 -5.92 3.71
CA VAL A 57 1.45 -5.94 4.61
C VAL A 57 1.09 -7.41 4.88
N CYS A 58 1.50 -7.92 6.05
CA CYS A 58 1.35 -9.33 6.40
C CYS A 58 2.08 -10.23 5.37
N ASP A 59 1.34 -11.00 4.57
CA ASP A 59 1.86 -11.87 3.50
C ASP A 59 1.72 -11.28 2.10
N SER A 60 1.00 -10.17 1.95
CA SER A 60 0.80 -9.49 0.67
C SER A 60 1.81 -8.36 0.46
N ARG A 61 2.09 -8.05 -0.81
CA ARG A 61 3.03 -6.99 -1.23
C ARG A 61 2.23 -5.91 -1.94
N VAL A 62 2.32 -4.67 -1.45
CA VAL A 62 1.75 -3.47 -2.07
C VAL A 62 2.90 -2.73 -2.77
N ILE A 63 2.73 -2.36 -4.03
CA ILE A 63 3.73 -1.69 -4.89
C ILE A 63 3.10 -0.43 -5.48
#